data_AF-A0A969THV5-F1
#
_entry.id   AF-A0A969THV5-F1
#
_cell.length_a   1.000
_cell.length_b   1.000
_cell.length_c   1.000
_cell.angle_alpha   90.00
_cell.angle_beta   90.00
_cell.angle_gamma   90.00
#
_symmetry.space_group_name_H-M   'P 1'
#
loop_
_entity.id
_entity.type
_entity.pdbx_description
1 polymer ?
#
loop_
_entity_poly.entity_id
_entity_poly.type
_entity_poly.pdbx_seq_one_letter_code
_entity_poly.pdbx_strand_id
1 'polypeptide(L)'
;MNLLDELQKSIHLAMDSYEQGDYRTARPLLERALAISEQALGPNHPDTASALNNLALLLVDQGDYAAARPLYERALAISSSPPCWSTIE
;
A
#
# COMPACT_ATOMS: atom_id res chain seq x y z
N MET A 1 10.37 14.95 -11.60
CA MET A 1 9.43 14.41 -10.60
C MET A 1 9.74 12.94 -10.47
N ASN A 2 10.22 12.51 -9.31
CA ASN A 2 10.55 11.11 -9.08
C ASN A 2 9.27 10.31 -8.84
N LEU A 3 9.20 9.09 -9.36
CA LEU A 3 8.08 8.17 -9.08
C LEU A 3 7.85 8.00 -7.57
N LEU A 4 8.93 8.03 -6.77
CA LEU A 4 8.86 7.98 -5.31
C LEU A 4 8.19 9.22 -4.68
N ASP A 5 8.35 10.41 -5.26
CA ASP A 5 7.65 11.62 -4.74
C ASP A 5 6.15 11.50 -4.97
N GLU A 6 5.76 10.93 -6.11
CA GLU A 6 4.35 10.71 -6.45
C GLU A 6 3.73 9.60 -5.59
N LEU A 7 4.49 8.54 -5.28
CA LEU A 7 4.15 7.53 -4.29
C LEU A 7 3.86 8.17 -2.93
N GLN A 8 4.83 8.90 -2.37
CA GLN A 8 4.71 9.54 -1.06
C GLN A 8 3.49 10.47 -1.01
N LYS A 9 3.29 11.26 -2.07
CA LYS A 9 2.18 12.19 -2.19
C LYS A 9 0.83 11.46 -2.23
N SER A 10 0.73 10.38 -2.99
CA SER A 10 -0.51 9.60 -3.09
C SER A 10 -0.91 8.96 -1.76
N ILE A 11 0.06 8.45 -1.00
CA ILE A 11 -0.16 7.90 0.34
C ILE A 11 -0.63 8.99 1.30
N HIS A 12 0.03 10.15 1.29
CA HIS A 12 -0.34 11.27 2.15
C HIS A 12 -1.78 11.74 1.90
N LEU A 13 -2.12 11.99 0.63
CA LEU A 13 -3.48 12.41 0.26
C LEU A 13 -4.52 11.34 0.59
N ALA A 14 -4.16 10.05 0.50
CA ALA A 14 -5.05 8.97 0.90
C ALA A 14 -5.32 9.00 2.40
N MET A 15 -4.28 9.23 3.21
CA MET A 15 -4.42 9.37 4.66
C MET A 15 -5.26 10.59 5.05
N ASP A 16 -5.04 11.74 4.42
CA ASP A 16 -5.86 12.94 4.66
C ASP A 16 -7.34 12.70 4.31
N SER A 17 -7.59 11.96 3.22
CA SER A 17 -8.95 11.60 2.81
C SER A 17 -9.57 10.59 3.77
N TYR A 18 -8.77 9.65 4.29
CA TYR A 18 -9.18 8.69 5.31
C TYR A 18 -9.55 9.38 6.63
N GLU A 19 -8.79 10.37 7.08
CA GLU A 19 -9.12 11.19 8.27
C GLU A 19 -10.42 11.99 8.08
N GLN A 20 -10.73 12.40 6.84
CA GLN A 20 -11.98 13.06 6.49
C GLN A 20 -13.16 12.07 6.35
N GLY A 21 -12.93 10.76 6.46
CA GLY A 21 -13.94 9.72 6.25
C GLY A 21 -14.30 9.51 4.78
N ASP A 22 -13.56 10.10 3.84
CA ASP A 22 -13.76 9.90 2.40
C ASP A 22 -12.93 8.71 1.88
N TYR A 23 -13.41 7.53 2.24
CA TYR A 23 -12.82 6.27 1.78
C TYR A 23 -12.93 6.06 0.27
N ARG A 24 -13.87 6.76 -0.42
CA ARG A 24 -14.04 6.66 -1.87
C ARG A 24 -12.90 7.34 -2.61
N THR A 25 -12.38 8.43 -2.06
CA THR A 25 -11.21 9.14 -2.59
C THR A 25 -9.90 8.49 -2.17
N ALA A 26 -9.81 7.98 -0.93
CA ALA A 26 -8.60 7.33 -0.44
C ALA A 26 -8.26 6.01 -1.17
N ARG A 27 -9.27 5.22 -1.56
CA ARG A 27 -9.05 3.95 -2.27
C ARG A 27 -8.25 4.08 -3.58
N PRO A 28 -8.65 4.89 -4.57
CA PRO A 28 -7.90 5.03 -5.83
C PRO A 28 -6.52 5.67 -5.62
N LEU A 29 -6.33 6.48 -4.57
CA LEU A 29 -5.03 7.02 -4.21
C LEU A 29 -4.07 5.92 -3.72
N LEU A 30 -4.56 4.99 -2.90
CA LEU A 30 -3.78 3.82 -2.45
C LEU A 30 -3.54 2.80 -3.56
N GLU A 31 -4.49 2.59 -4.48
CA GLU A 31 -4.29 1.76 -5.67
C GLU A 31 -3.20 2.35 -6.58
N ARG A 32 -3.18 3.68 -6.74
CA ARG A 32 -2.11 4.38 -7.48
C ARG A 32 -0.77 4.27 -6.76
N ALA A 33 -0.75 4.44 -5.43
CA ALA A 33 0.44 4.24 -4.62
C ALA A 33 1.00 2.82 -4.82
N LEU A 34 0.13 1.80 -4.80
CA LEU A 34 0.53 0.42 -5.02
C LEU A 34 1.19 0.23 -6.39
N ALA A 35 0.55 0.69 -7.47
CA ALA A 35 1.09 0.55 -8.82
C ALA A 35 2.45 1.24 -8.98
N ILE A 36 2.62 2.43 -8.40
CA ILE A 36 3.88 3.16 -8.42
C ILE A 36 4.94 2.41 -7.60
N SER A 37 4.59 1.88 -6.42
CA SER A 37 5.52 1.11 -5.59
C SER A 37 5.99 -0.16 -6.31
N GLU A 38 5.09 -0.90 -6.97
CA GLU A 38 5.44 -2.08 -7.76
C GLU A 38 6.34 -1.74 -8.94
N GLN A 39 6.12 -0.58 -9.59
CA GLN A 39 6.93 -0.13 -10.73
C GLN A 39 8.31 0.42 -10.32
N ALA A 40 8.38 1.16 -9.22
CA ALA A 40 9.60 1.84 -8.79
C ALA A 40 10.50 0.96 -7.91
N LEU A 41 9.90 0.13 -7.04
CA LEU A 41 10.59 -0.62 -6.00
C LEU A 41 10.46 -2.14 -6.18
N GLY A 42 9.44 -2.59 -6.92
CA GLY A 42 9.16 -3.99 -7.18
C GLY A 42 8.13 -4.60 -6.23
N PRO A 43 7.50 -5.72 -6.61
CA PRO A 43 6.37 -6.31 -5.89
C PRO A 43 6.72 -6.90 -4.50
N ASN A 44 8.00 -7.04 -4.19
CA ASN A 44 8.50 -7.61 -2.93
C ASN A 44 9.13 -6.53 -2.02
N HIS A 45 8.91 -5.25 -2.30
CA HIS A 45 9.47 -4.17 -1.48
C HIS A 45 8.61 -3.91 -0.23
N PRO A 46 9.21 -3.55 0.92
CA PRO A 46 8.48 -3.17 2.13
C PRO A 46 7.45 -2.04 1.92
N ASP A 47 7.74 -1.10 1.02
CA ASP A 47 6.80 0.00 0.71
C ASP A 47 5.56 -0.50 -0.06
N THR A 48 5.71 -1.52 -0.90
CA THR A 48 4.57 -2.19 -1.55
C THR A 48 3.72 -2.93 -0.53
N ALA A 49 4.35 -3.57 0.47
CA ALA A 49 3.62 -4.17 1.60
C ALA A 49 2.86 -3.11 2.41
N SER A 50 3.48 -1.94 2.66
CA SER A 50 2.84 -0.81 3.35
C SER A 50 1.63 -0.27 2.58
N ALA A 51 1.74 -0.12 1.25
CA ALA A 51 0.63 0.32 0.40
C ALA A 51 -0.53 -0.69 0.41
N LEU A 52 -0.25 -2.00 0.32
CA LEU A 52 -1.25 -3.08 0.44
C LEU A 52 -1.93 -3.06 1.81
N ASN A 53 -1.15 -2.87 2.88
CA ASN A 53 -1.65 -2.81 4.26
C ASN A 53 -2.61 -1.62 4.46
N ASN A 54 -2.27 -0.45 3.91
CA ASN A 54 -3.12 0.73 3.98
C ASN A 54 -4.43 0.54 3.20
N LEU A 55 -4.37 -0.11 2.03
CA LEU A 55 -5.58 -0.44 1.26
C LEU A 55 -6.47 -1.43 2.01
N ALA A 56 -5.87 -2.41 2.68
CA ALA A 56 -6.57 -3.38 3.50
C ALA A 56 -7.25 -2.72 4.72
N LEU A 57 -6.55 -1.82 5.41
CA LEU A 57 -7.10 -1.02 6.51
C LEU A 57 -8.33 -0.24 6.08
N LEU A 58 -8.27 0.43 4.93
CA LEU A 58 -9.40 1.17 4.39
C LEU A 58 -10.62 0.28 4.12
N LEU A 59 -10.41 -0.92 3.60
CA LEU A 59 -11.49 -1.89 3.37
C LEU A 59 -12.06 -2.44 4.67
N VAL A 60 -11.22 -2.67 5.69
CA VAL A 60 -11.66 -3.04 7.05
C VAL A 60 -12.58 -1.97 7.63
N ASP A 61 -12.20 -0.70 7.49
CA ASP A 61 -13.00 0.43 7.99
C ASP A 61 -14.31 0.62 7.22
N GLN A 62 -14.34 0.24 5.94
CA GLN A 62 -15.57 0.15 5.15
C GLN A 62 -16.45 -1.06 5.54
N GLY A 63 -15.96 -1.96 6.39
CA GLY A 63 -16.63 -3.21 6.79
C GLY A 63 -16.44 -4.36 5.80
N ASP A 64 -15.56 -4.20 4.80
CA ASP A 64 -15.34 -5.15 3.71
C ASP A 64 -14.13 -6.06 3.97
N TYR A 65 -14.21 -6.83 5.06
CA TYR A 65 -13.14 -7.73 5.51
C TYR A 65 -12.77 -8.81 4.48
N ALA A 66 -13.74 -9.22 3.64
CA ALA A 66 -13.54 -10.23 2.60
C ALA A 66 -12.53 -9.75 1.55
N ALA A 67 -12.58 -8.46 1.20
CA ALA A 67 -11.64 -7.83 0.28
C ALA A 67 -10.30 -7.47 0.95
N ALA A 68 -10.33 -7.11 2.24
CA ALA A 68 -9.13 -6.75 3.00
C ALA A 68 -8.19 -7.93 3.26
N ARG A 69 -8.75 -9.11 3.56
CA ARG A 69 -7.98 -10.31 3.93
C ARG A 69 -6.88 -10.70 2.92
N PRO A 70 -7.16 -10.86 1.60
CA PRO A 70 -6.11 -11.21 0.65
C PRO A 70 -5.02 -10.15 0.52
N LEU A 71 -5.35 -8.87 0.77
CA LEU A 71 -4.36 -7.79 0.76
C LEU A 71 -3.41 -7.88 1.95
N TYR A 72 -3.94 -8.15 3.15
CA TYR A 72 -3.13 -8.41 4.34
C TYR A 72 -2.26 -9.66 4.18
N GLU A 73 -2.80 -10.74 3.65
CA GLU A 73 -2.03 -11.97 3.39
C GLU A 73 -0.85 -11.70 2.45
N ARG A 74 -1.06 -10.87 1.42
CA ARG A 74 0.01 -10.46 0.49
C ARG A 74 1.03 -9.52 1.13
N ALA A 75 0.59 -8.54 1.92
CA ALA A 75 1.48 -7.65 2.67
C ALA A 75 2.33 -8.41 3.69
N LEU A 76 1.72 -9.37 4.40
CA LEU A 76 2.40 -10.27 5.33
C LEU A 76 3.37 -11.20 4.62
N ALA A 77 3.01 -11.74 3.45
CA ALA A 77 3.93 -12.56 2.66
C ALA A 77 5.19 -11.76 2.26
N ILE A 78 5.04 -10.49 1.89
CA ILE A 78 6.17 -9.61 1.55
C ILE A 78 7.00 -9.26 2.80
N SER A 79 6.36 -8.94 3.91
CA SER A 79 7.04 -8.60 5.17
C SER A 79 7.68 -9.81 5.86
N SER A 80 7.08 -10.99 5.74
CA SER A 80 7.53 -12.25 6.37
C SER A 80 8.51 -13.00 5.49
N SER A 81 8.53 -12.76 4.17
CA SER A 81 9.60 -13.27 3.33
C SER A 81 10.84 -12.43 3.64
N PRO A 82 11.92 -13.03 4.19
CA PRO A 82 13.15 -12.29 4.40
C PRO A 82 13.58 -11.69 3.06
N PRO A 83 13.89 -10.40 3.02
CA PRO A 83 14.20 -9.75 1.77
C PRO A 83 15.43 -10.40 1.13
N CYS A 84 15.29 -10.99 -0.05
CA CYS A 84 16.46 -11.43 -0.82
C CYS A 84 17.39 -10.26 -1.17
N TRP A 85 16.89 -9.01 -1.09
CA TRP A 85 17.70 -7.80 -1.27
C TRP A 85 18.57 -7.45 -0.06
N SER A 86 18.32 -8.01 1.14
CA SER A 86 19.17 -7.78 2.31
C SER A 86 20.41 -8.67 2.36
N THR A 87 20.72 -9.40 1.28
CA THR A 87 21.94 -10.22 1.13
C THR A 87 22.92 -9.60 0.13
N ILE A 88 22.84 -8.28 -0.11
CA ILE A 88 23.81 -7.54 -0.94
C ILE A 88 24.75 -6.67 -0.08
N GLU A 89 24.85 -6.88 1.23
CA GLU A 89 25.98 -6.37 2.04
C GLU A 89 26.74 -7.49 2.75
#